data_AF-A0A8C2HX47-F1
#
_entry.id   AF-A0A8C2HX47-F1
#
_cell.length_a   1.000
_cell.length_b   1.000
_cell.length_c   1.000
_cell.angle_alpha   90.00
_cell.angle_beta   90.00
_cell.angle_gamma   90.00
#
_symmetry.space_group_name_H-M   'P 1'
#
loop_
_entity.id
_entity.type
_entity.pdbx_description
1 polymer ?
#
loop_
_entity_poly.entity_id
_entity_poly.type
_entity_poly.pdbx_seq_one_letter_code
_entity_poly.pdbx_strand_id
1 'polypeptide(L)'
;MAASKVKQDMPPTGGYGPVDYRRNLPRRGLSGYSMFGVGVGLLVFGYWRLFRWNRERRRLHIEELEARVALLPLLQAEHDRRTLRMLRENLEEEAVIMRDVPDWKVLCVCVCVCVCVRERGRERECVCVRERERECVCVCVCVSGVCVCVC
;
A
#
# COMPACT_ATOMS: atom_id res chain seq x y z
N MET A 1 94.36 34.18 3.54
CA MET A 1 93.32 35.22 3.46
C MET A 1 93.64 36.26 4.53
N ALA A 2 93.98 37.49 4.15
CA ALA A 2 94.28 38.56 5.10
C ALA A 2 93.02 38.92 5.91
N ALA A 3 93.14 39.02 7.23
CA ALA A 3 92.01 39.33 8.11
C ALA A 3 91.62 40.81 8.00
N SER A 4 90.37 41.09 7.61
CA SER A 4 89.82 42.45 7.55
C SER A 4 89.62 43.02 8.97
N LYS A 5 89.87 44.33 9.12
CA LYS A 5 89.85 45.07 10.40
C LYS A 5 88.44 45.23 11.04
N VAL A 6 87.38 44.80 10.36
CA VAL A 6 85.99 44.92 10.82
C VAL A 6 85.36 43.53 10.93
N LYS A 7 84.87 43.21 12.14
CA LYS A 7 84.15 41.96 12.42
C LYS A 7 82.72 42.10 11.91
N GLN A 8 82.49 41.64 10.70
CA GLN A 8 81.18 41.60 10.06
C GLN A 8 80.50 40.27 10.36
N ASP A 9 79.19 40.28 10.60
CA ASP A 9 78.43 39.05 10.75
C ASP A 9 78.36 38.34 9.40
N MET A 10 78.84 37.10 9.38
CA MET A 10 78.90 36.25 8.21
C MET A 10 78.09 34.99 8.47
N PRO A 11 77.46 34.39 7.44
CA PRO A 11 76.83 33.10 7.59
C PRO A 11 77.86 32.05 8.07
N PRO A 12 77.43 31.02 8.81
CA PRO A 12 78.33 29.98 9.27
C PRO A 12 79.04 29.33 8.09
N THR A 13 80.32 28.96 8.29
CA THR A 13 81.10 28.23 7.28
C THR A 13 80.42 26.88 7.00
N GLY A 14 79.70 26.79 5.88
CA GLY A 14 78.83 25.65 5.54
C GLY A 14 77.40 26.04 5.13
N GLY A 15 76.98 27.30 5.35
CA GLY A 15 75.66 27.80 4.98
C GLY A 15 74.53 27.33 5.91
N TYR A 16 73.30 27.80 5.64
CA TYR A 16 72.11 27.37 6.37
C TYR A 16 71.56 26.06 5.78
N GLY A 17 70.88 25.28 6.61
CA GLY A 17 70.16 24.08 6.16
C GLY A 17 69.08 24.42 5.11
N PRO A 18 68.72 23.46 4.24
CA PRO A 18 67.72 23.68 3.22
C PRO A 18 66.37 23.99 3.88
N VAL A 19 65.82 25.16 3.56
CA VAL A 19 64.49 25.57 4.00
C VAL A 19 63.46 25.06 3.01
N ASP A 20 62.51 24.26 3.49
CA ASP A 20 61.42 23.75 2.65
C ASP A 20 60.45 24.88 2.27
N TYR A 21 60.68 25.46 1.10
CA TYR A 21 59.86 26.55 0.55
C TYR A 21 58.57 26.04 -0.13
N ARG A 22 58.47 24.74 -0.40
CA ARG A 22 57.32 24.14 -1.10
C ARG A 22 56.24 23.71 -0.13
N ARG A 23 54.99 23.90 -0.55
CA ARG A 23 53.81 23.46 0.21
C ARG A 23 53.69 21.93 0.17
N ASN A 24 53.88 21.26 1.31
CA ASN A 24 53.81 19.80 1.46
C ASN A 24 52.39 19.34 1.89
N LEU A 25 51.44 19.32 0.94
CA LEU A 25 50.11 18.78 1.24
C LEU A 25 50.11 17.25 1.20
N PRO A 26 49.72 16.56 2.29
CA PRO A 26 49.55 15.12 2.26
C PRO A 26 48.35 14.76 1.37
N ARG A 27 48.56 13.87 0.40
CA ARG A 27 47.46 13.29 -0.38
C ARG A 27 46.67 12.33 0.51
N ARG A 28 45.60 12.83 1.13
CA ARG A 28 44.65 12.05 1.93
C ARG A 28 43.50 11.60 1.04
N GLY A 29 43.18 10.30 1.04
CA GLY A 29 42.00 9.76 0.37
C GLY A 29 42.26 8.50 -0.46
N LEU A 30 41.17 7.84 -0.83
CA LEU A 30 41.15 6.71 -1.75
C LEU A 30 41.18 7.20 -3.20
N SER A 31 41.67 6.36 -4.11
CA SER A 31 41.63 6.66 -5.55
C SER A 31 40.18 6.83 -6.05
N GLY A 32 39.97 7.64 -7.08
CA GLY A 32 38.64 7.87 -7.67
C GLY A 32 37.96 6.56 -8.07
N TYR A 33 38.70 5.63 -8.70
CA TYR A 33 38.17 4.31 -9.07
C TYR A 33 37.75 3.48 -7.86
N SER A 34 38.50 3.53 -6.76
CA SER A 34 38.10 2.84 -5.52
C SER A 34 36.84 3.43 -4.90
N MET A 35 36.62 4.75 -5.00
CA MET A 35 35.38 5.38 -4.54
C MET A 35 34.17 4.89 -5.37
N PHE A 36 34.30 4.81 -6.70
CA PHE A 36 33.26 4.25 -7.55
C PHE A 36 32.99 2.77 -7.27
N GLY A 37 34.03 1.97 -7.04
CA GLY A 37 33.87 0.56 -6.68
C GLY A 37 33.05 0.37 -5.40
N VAL A 38 33.33 1.17 -4.36
CA VAL A 38 32.55 1.15 -3.12
C VAL A 38 31.11 1.62 -3.35
N GLY A 39 30.93 2.72 -4.09
CA GLY A 39 29.60 3.24 -4.40
C GLY A 39 28.71 2.23 -5.14
N VAL A 40 29.25 1.61 -6.20
CA VAL A 40 28.53 0.58 -6.97
C VAL A 40 28.25 -0.65 -6.11
N GLY A 41 29.21 -1.09 -5.28
CA GLY A 41 29.01 -2.22 -4.38
C GLY A 41 27.87 -1.99 -3.38
N LEU A 42 27.81 -0.80 -2.78
CA LEU A 42 26.72 -0.42 -1.88
C LEU A 42 25.36 -0.35 -2.58
N LEU A 43 25.32 0.19 -3.81
CA LEU A 43 24.10 0.25 -4.60
C LEU A 43 23.60 -1.16 -4.95
N VAL A 44 24.46 -2.04 -5.46
CA VAL A 44 24.09 -3.41 -5.81
C VAL A 44 23.57 -4.17 -4.59
N PHE A 45 24.25 -4.05 -3.45
CA PHE A 45 23.80 -4.65 -2.19
C PHE A 45 22.46 -4.07 -1.72
N GLY A 46 22.30 -2.75 -1.81
CA GLY A 46 21.05 -2.04 -1.48
C GLY A 46 19.87 -2.52 -2.32
N TYR A 47 20.05 -2.61 -3.64
CA TYR A 47 19.03 -3.13 -4.55
C TYR A 47 18.67 -4.58 -4.23
N TRP A 48 19.66 -5.46 -4.03
CA TRP A 48 19.39 -6.86 -3.67
C TRP A 48 18.55 -6.98 -2.40
N ARG A 49 18.88 -6.19 -1.37
CA ARG A 49 18.11 -6.17 -0.10
C ARG A 49 16.70 -5.59 -0.30
N LEU A 50 16.56 -4.53 -1.09
CA LEU A 50 15.25 -3.95 -1.44
C LEU A 50 14.36 -4.93 -2.21
N PHE A 51 14.91 -5.66 -3.19
CA PHE A 51 14.17 -6.67 -3.93
C PHE A 51 13.70 -7.81 -3.04
N ARG A 52 14.57 -8.30 -2.15
CA ARG A 52 14.19 -9.31 -1.15
C ARG A 52 13.06 -8.81 -0.25
N TRP A 53 13.16 -7.59 0.26
CA TRP A 53 12.14 -6.98 1.11
C TRP A 53 10.82 -6.74 0.38
N ASN A 54 10.86 -6.27 -0.86
CA ASN A 54 9.66 -6.04 -1.66
C ASN A 54 8.91 -7.34 -1.98
N ARG A 55 9.60 -8.48 -2.08
CA ARG A 55 8.95 -9.79 -2.22
C ARG A 55 8.18 -10.17 -0.96
N GLU A 56 8.76 -9.90 0.21
CA GLU A 56 8.14 -10.16 1.51
C GLU A 56 6.92 -9.25 1.73
N ARG A 57 7.05 -7.95 1.46
CA ARG A 57 5.90 -7.01 1.51
C ARG A 57 4.75 -7.42 0.60
N ARG A 58 5.03 -7.97 -0.60
CA ARG A 58 3.98 -8.48 -1.48
C ARG A 58 3.25 -9.67 -0.87
N ARG A 59 3.96 -10.57 -0.18
CA ARG A 59 3.33 -11.73 0.50
C ARG A 59 2.38 -11.26 1.59
N LEU A 60 2.85 -10.36 2.47
CA LEU A 60 2.02 -9.78 3.53
C LEU A 60 0.79 -9.06 2.97
N HIS A 61 0.94 -8.34 1.85
CA HIS A 61 -0.19 -7.67 1.23
C HIS A 61 -1.21 -8.64 0.62
N ILE A 62 -0.75 -9.77 0.07
CA ILE A 62 -1.65 -10.84 -0.41
C ILE A 62 -2.41 -11.44 0.76
N GLU A 63 -1.74 -11.73 1.89
CA GLU A 63 -2.39 -12.24 3.11
C GLU A 63 -3.47 -11.27 3.63
N GLU A 64 -3.20 -9.97 3.62
CA GLU A 64 -4.17 -8.94 4.00
C GLU A 64 -5.39 -8.90 3.05
N LEU A 65 -5.14 -9.02 1.74
CA LEU A 65 -6.21 -9.04 0.74
C LEU A 65 -7.06 -10.31 0.87
N GLU A 66 -6.44 -11.47 1.10
CA GLU A 66 -7.16 -12.73 1.33
C GLU A 66 -8.02 -12.65 2.59
N ALA A 67 -7.48 -12.11 3.69
CA ALA A 67 -8.24 -11.88 4.92
C ALA A 67 -9.43 -10.94 4.69
N ARG A 68 -9.24 -9.87 3.90
CA ARG A 68 -10.34 -8.96 3.53
C ARG A 68 -11.40 -9.69 2.71
N VAL A 69 -11.00 -10.42 1.65
CA VAL A 69 -11.93 -11.14 0.76
C VAL A 69 -12.76 -12.16 1.54
N ALA A 70 -12.19 -12.81 2.55
CA ALA A 70 -12.92 -13.72 3.42
C ALA A 70 -14.02 -13.02 4.25
N LEU A 71 -13.79 -11.77 4.70
CA LEU A 71 -14.74 -11.00 5.51
C LEU A 71 -15.76 -10.20 4.67
N LEU A 72 -15.44 -9.88 3.42
CA LEU A 72 -16.31 -9.12 2.50
C LEU A 72 -17.77 -9.59 2.47
N PRO A 73 -18.12 -10.89 2.34
CA PRO A 73 -19.52 -11.30 2.24
C PRO A 73 -20.33 -10.99 3.51
N LEU A 74 -19.71 -11.07 4.69
CA LEU A 74 -20.36 -10.73 5.95
C LEU A 74 -20.59 -9.22 6.08
N LEU A 75 -19.58 -8.42 5.72
CA LEU A 75 -19.69 -6.95 5.74
C LEU A 75 -20.73 -6.45 4.73
N GLN A 76 -20.79 -7.08 3.54
CA GLN A 76 -21.79 -6.77 2.53
C GLN A 76 -23.20 -7.07 3.05
N ALA A 77 -23.40 -8.21 3.71
CA ALA A 77 -24.68 -8.58 4.31
C ALA A 77 -25.16 -7.56 5.36
N GLU A 78 -24.26 -7.08 6.22
CA GLU A 78 -24.61 -6.05 7.19
C GLU A 78 -24.94 -4.71 6.54
N HIS A 79 -24.20 -4.33 5.50
CA HIS A 79 -24.46 -3.12 4.74
C HIS A 79 -25.83 -3.18 4.07
N ASP A 80 -26.13 -4.27 3.37
CA ASP A 80 -27.41 -4.48 2.70
C ASP A 80 -28.58 -4.47 3.70
N ARG A 81 -28.42 -5.06 4.91
CA ARG A 81 -29.45 -4.96 5.96
C ARG A 81 -29.71 -3.52 6.41
N ARG A 82 -28.66 -2.70 6.55
CA ARG A 82 -28.78 -1.31 6.97
C ARG A 82 -29.45 -0.46 5.88
N THR A 83 -29.06 -0.64 4.63
CA THR A 83 -29.67 0.11 3.51
C THR A 83 -31.14 -0.23 3.36
N LEU A 84 -31.53 -1.50 3.50
CA LEU A 84 -32.93 -1.91 3.45
C LEU A 84 -33.77 -1.34 4.59
N ARG A 85 -33.22 -1.26 5.81
CA ARG A 85 -33.91 -0.61 6.93
C ARG A 85 -34.19 0.86 6.64
N MET A 86 -33.18 1.61 6.19
CA MET A 86 -33.37 3.03 5.87
C MET A 86 -34.32 3.24 4.70
N LEU A 87 -34.24 2.40 3.65
CA LEU A 87 -35.18 2.48 2.53
C LEU A 87 -36.61 2.20 2.98
N ARG A 88 -36.81 1.25 3.90
CA ARG A 88 -38.12 0.95 4.46
C ARG A 88 -38.69 2.11 5.25
N GLU A 89 -37.88 2.70 6.14
CA GLU A 89 -38.27 3.89 6.91
C GLU A 89 -38.64 5.06 5.99
N ASN A 90 -37.82 5.35 4.96
CA ASN A 90 -38.12 6.39 3.98
C ASN A 90 -39.43 6.14 3.23
N LEU A 91 -39.69 4.90 2.80
CA LEU A 91 -40.93 4.55 2.10
C LEU A 91 -42.16 4.65 3.02
N GLU A 92 -42.02 4.28 4.29
CA GLU A 92 -43.07 4.42 5.31
C GLU A 92 -43.37 5.92 5.56
N GLU A 93 -42.35 6.77 5.63
CA GLU A 93 -42.50 8.23 5.75
C GLU A 93 -43.11 8.86 4.49
N GLU A 94 -42.63 8.49 3.30
CA GLU A 94 -43.17 8.96 2.02
C GLU A 94 -44.65 8.62 1.86
N ALA A 95 -45.06 7.41 2.26
CA ALA A 95 -46.47 7.00 2.22
C ALA A 95 -47.36 7.84 3.14
N VAL A 96 -46.83 8.27 4.30
CA VAL A 96 -47.56 9.15 5.23
C VAL A 96 -47.65 10.57 4.68
N ILE A 97 -46.57 11.10 4.11
CA ILE A 97 -46.48 12.48 3.61
C ILE A 97 -47.27 12.67 2.31
N MET A 98 -47.22 11.71 1.38
CA MET A 98 -47.75 11.84 0.01
C MET A 98 -49.19 11.37 -0.16
N ARG A 99 -49.90 11.06 0.93
CA ARG A 99 -51.28 10.54 0.90
C ARG A 99 -52.29 11.45 0.19
N ASP A 100 -52.03 12.76 0.18
CA ASP A 100 -52.98 13.79 -0.24
C ASP A 100 -52.77 14.24 -1.71
N VAL A 101 -51.75 13.71 -2.40
CA VAL A 101 -51.41 14.08 -3.79
C VAL A 101 -52.03 13.07 -4.77
N PRO A 102 -52.94 13.49 -5.69
CA PRO A 102 -53.50 12.59 -6.70
C PRO A 102 -52.41 12.10 -7.68
N ASP A 103 -52.54 10.86 -8.15
CA ASP A 103 -51.63 10.15 -9.06
C ASP A 103 -50.22 9.79 -8.52
N TRP A 104 -49.94 9.98 -7.22
CA TRP A 104 -48.68 9.55 -6.61
C TRP A 104 -48.67 8.05 -6.25
N LYS A 105 -47.67 7.32 -6.76
CA LYS A 105 -47.48 5.88 -6.46
C LYS A 105 -46.26 5.70 -5.58
N VAL A 106 -46.46 5.19 -4.38
CA VAL A 106 -45.34 4.80 -3.50
C VAL A 106 -44.70 3.54 -4.08
N LEU A 107 -43.36 3.55 -4.21
CA LEU A 107 -42.62 2.41 -4.76
C LEU A 107 -42.57 1.28 -3.72
N CYS A 108 -43.26 0.17 -3.97
CA CYS A 108 -43.09 -1.04 -3.16
C CYS A 108 -41.83 -1.78 -3.61
N VAL A 109 -40.77 -1.76 -2.81
CA VAL A 109 -39.53 -2.50 -3.11
C VAL A 109 -39.47 -3.77 -2.27
N CYS A 110 -39.58 -4.93 -2.93
CA CYS A 110 -39.24 -6.22 -2.34
C CYS A 110 -37.78 -6.56 -2.66
N VAL A 111 -36.90 -6.56 -1.66
CA VAL A 111 -35.48 -6.90 -1.86
C VAL A 111 -35.15 -8.21 -1.16
N CYS A 112 -34.77 -9.19 -1.98
CA CYS A 112 -34.23 -10.48 -1.58
C CYS A 112 -32.69 -10.37 -1.52
N VAL A 113 -32.07 -10.33 -0.34
CA VAL A 113 -30.59 -10.37 -0.26
C VAL A 113 -30.13 -11.79 0.00
N CYS A 114 -29.50 -12.41 -1.01
CA CYS A 114 -28.91 -13.74 -0.91
C CYS A 114 -27.38 -13.63 -0.87
N VAL A 115 -26.75 -14.06 0.22
CA VAL A 115 -25.29 -14.16 0.30
C VAL A 115 -24.90 -15.62 0.04
N CYS A 116 -24.32 -15.89 -1.12
CA CYS A 116 -23.84 -17.22 -1.52
C CYS A 116 -22.34 -17.33 -1.24
N VAL A 117 -21.93 -18.18 -0.29
CA VAL A 117 -20.51 -18.54 -0.09
C VAL A 117 -20.22 -19.83 -0.86
N ARG A 118 -19.30 -19.79 -1.83
CA ARG A 118 -18.87 -20.97 -2.61
C ARG A 118 -17.47 -21.40 -2.19
N GLU A 119 -17.36 -22.41 -1.33
CA GLU A 119 -16.08 -23.06 -1.05
C GLU A 119 -15.77 -24.17 -2.08
N ARG A 120 -14.51 -24.24 -2.52
CA ARG A 120 -14.04 -25.17 -3.54
C ARG A 120 -13.95 -26.58 -2.93
N GLY A 121 -14.95 -27.43 -3.15
CA GLY A 121 -14.84 -28.89 -2.97
C GLY A 121 -15.84 -29.59 -2.03
N ARG A 122 -16.80 -28.90 -1.43
CA ARG A 122 -17.90 -29.52 -0.64
C ARG A 122 -19.22 -28.80 -0.91
N GLU A 123 -20.34 -29.49 -0.69
CA GLU A 123 -21.70 -29.09 -1.08
C GLU A 123 -22.10 -27.63 -0.77
N ARG A 124 -23.01 -27.11 -1.59
CA ARG A 124 -23.59 -25.77 -1.46
C ARG A 124 -24.41 -25.69 -0.18
N GLU A 125 -23.93 -24.94 0.81
CA GLU A 125 -24.73 -24.61 1.99
C GLU A 125 -25.35 -23.22 1.79
N CYS A 126 -26.67 -23.18 1.64
CA CYS A 126 -27.44 -21.95 1.44
C CYS A 126 -28.17 -21.61 2.73
N VAL A 127 -27.74 -20.57 3.46
CA VAL A 127 -28.50 -20.05 4.61
C VAL A 127 -29.35 -18.87 4.14
N CYS A 128 -30.64 -19.12 3.95
CA CYS A 128 -31.62 -18.09 3.63
C CYS A 128 -32.29 -17.58 4.92
N VAL A 129 -32.01 -16.31 5.28
CA VAL A 129 -32.81 -15.58 6.29
C VAL A 129 -33.98 -14.94 5.56
N ARG A 130 -35.16 -15.57 5.63
CA ARG A 130 -36.39 -15.13 4.97
C ARG A 130 -37.30 -14.45 5.99
N GLU A 131 -37.50 -13.14 5.88
CA GLU A 131 -38.66 -12.46 6.47
C GLU A 131 -39.83 -12.54 5.48
N ARG A 132 -40.87 -13.27 5.89
CA ARG A 132 -42.12 -13.59 5.17
C ARG A 132 -42.83 -12.29 4.73
N GLU A 133 -43.29 -12.12 3.48
CA GLU A 133 -44.59 -12.57 3.00
C GLU A 133 -44.73 -12.59 1.45
N ARG A 134 -45.34 -13.70 0.97
CA ARG A 134 -45.99 -14.00 -0.34
C ARG A 134 -45.10 -14.20 -1.58
N GLU A 135 -45.63 -15.02 -2.49
CA GLU A 135 -44.95 -15.98 -3.37
C GLU A 135 -43.97 -15.38 -4.39
N CYS A 136 -42.80 -16.02 -4.54
CA CYS A 136 -41.88 -15.77 -5.66
C CYS A 136 -41.34 -17.12 -6.16
N VAL A 137 -41.43 -17.36 -7.47
CA VAL A 137 -40.79 -18.49 -8.14
C VAL A 137 -39.33 -18.14 -8.35
N CYS A 138 -38.42 -18.89 -7.73
CA CYS A 138 -36.99 -18.66 -7.85
C CYS A 138 -36.43 -19.33 -9.11
N VAL A 139 -36.02 -18.51 -10.09
CA VAL A 139 -35.27 -18.99 -11.27
C VAL A 139 -33.78 -18.77 -11.03
N CYS A 140 -33.02 -19.85 -11.09
CA CYS A 140 -31.58 -19.84 -10.86
C CYS A 140 -30.85 -19.65 -12.21
N VAL A 141 -30.34 -18.46 -12.51
CA VAL A 141 -29.48 -18.26 -13.68
C VAL A 141 -28.02 -18.22 -13.24
N CYS A 142 -27.22 -19.16 -13.74
CA CYS A 142 -25.79 -19.23 -13.46
C CYS A 142 -25.02 -18.53 -14.58
N VAL A 143 -24.45 -17.35 -14.30
CA VAL A 143 -23.49 -16.71 -15.22
C VAL A 143 -22.16 -16.59 -14.48
N SER A 144 -21.12 -17.22 -15.03
CA SER A 144 -19.72 -17.04 -14.61
C SER A 144 -19.43 -17.27 -13.12
N GLY A 145 -20.14 -18.21 -12.48
CA GLY A 145 -19.92 -18.56 -11.07
C GLY A 145 -20.54 -17.59 -10.05
N VAL A 146 -21.30 -16.60 -10.52
CA VAL A 146 -22.16 -15.75 -9.69
C VAL A 146 -23.59 -16.25 -9.86
N CYS A 147 -24.21 -16.69 -8.77
CA CYS A 147 -25.62 -17.04 -8.73
C CYS A 147 -26.38 -15.78 -8.32
N VAL A 148 -26.97 -15.08 -9.30
CA VAL A 148 -27.86 -13.97 -9.01
C VAL A 148 -29.28 -14.51 -8.94
N CYS A 149 -29.85 -14.50 -7.75
CA CYS A 149 -31.26 -14.79 -7.54
C CYS A 149 -32.02 -13.49 -7.84
N VAL A 150 -32.59 -13.40 -9.03
CA VAL A 150 -33.50 -12.30 -9.38
C VAL A 150 -34.90 -12.72 -8.96
N CYS A 151 -35.39 -12.05 -7.92
CA CYS A 151 -36.80 -11.71 -7.76
C CYS A 151 -37.04 -10.53 -8.73
#